data_AF-A0A919FU78-F1
#
_entry.id   AF-A0A919FU78-F1
#
_cell.length_a   1.000
_cell.length_b   1.000
_cell.length_c   1.000
_cell.angle_alpha   90.00
_cell.angle_beta   90.00
_cell.angle_gamma   90.00
#
_symmetry.space_group_name_H-M   'P 1'
#
loop_
_entity.id
_entity.type
_entity.pdbx_description
1 polymer ?
#
loop_
_entity_poly.entity_id
_entity_poly.type
_entity_poly.pdbx_seq_one_letter_code
_entity_poly.pdbx_strand_id
1 'polypeptide(L)'
;MKHARNDGPDIAFRLARRVVATVADDMSTMQRVGAGIVAALVAITPFGAWSEVEAHADPLAAGTPVEVGPFEVKVVRVATVDEFAYLVPKPGNHLLGVVAEVTNTGEVPEYRATLGQAIPAPQNVAIVPKAALDELGADTAPDGGADPSADPAASADLGASEEAELPPATILSAKDGTTISVFNPGVTHRVALLWEQGGKWSGRTIPLEVIELEWIEESVVSLDNGYWLPNEVAYHGRIPVDAERPGAGSNQSGPSAEAGQP
;
A
#
# COMPACT_ATOMS: atom_id res chain seq x y z
N MET A 1 -3.56 22.03 32.71
CA MET A 1 -4.23 22.44 31.46
C MET A 1 -5.25 21.37 31.14
N LYS A 2 -6.52 21.75 30.98
CA LYS A 2 -7.66 20.84 30.81
C LYS A 2 -7.70 20.45 29.32
N HIS A 3 -7.32 19.23 28.99
CA HIS A 3 -7.57 18.68 27.65
C HIS A 3 -9.06 18.34 27.55
N ALA A 4 -9.68 18.83 26.48
CA ALA A 4 -11.06 18.54 26.14
C ALA A 4 -11.18 17.03 25.93
N ARG A 5 -12.01 16.41 26.76
CA ARG A 5 -12.44 15.03 26.60
C ARG A 5 -13.21 14.95 25.30
N ASN A 6 -12.86 13.99 24.44
CA ASN A 6 -13.81 13.46 23.47
C ASN A 6 -14.91 12.76 24.30
N ASP A 7 -15.93 13.52 24.68
CA ASP A 7 -17.19 12.94 25.14
C ASP A 7 -17.78 12.12 23.98
N GLY A 8 -18.35 10.97 24.33
CA GLY A 8 -18.78 9.93 23.41
C GLY A 8 -19.93 10.28 22.44
N PRO A 9 -20.58 9.24 21.88
CA PRO A 9 -21.19 9.27 20.56
C PRO A 9 -22.57 9.93 20.58
N ASP A 10 -22.64 11.25 20.41
CA ASP A 10 -23.95 11.94 20.34
C ASP A 10 -24.07 13.05 19.28
N ILE A 11 -23.03 13.27 18.47
CA ILE A 11 -23.09 14.23 17.34
C ILE A 11 -23.27 13.53 15.98
N ALA A 12 -22.80 12.29 15.85
CA ALA A 12 -22.98 11.48 14.63
C ALA A 12 -24.46 11.11 14.35
N PHE A 13 -25.33 11.05 15.37
CA PHE A 13 -26.74 10.66 15.19
C PHE A 13 -27.72 11.81 14.91
N ARG A 14 -27.28 13.08 14.86
CA ARG A 14 -28.17 14.22 14.54
C ARG A 14 -27.88 14.98 13.25
N LEU A 15 -26.88 14.55 12.47
CA LEU A 15 -26.69 14.99 11.08
C LEU A 15 -27.13 13.95 10.03
N ALA A 16 -27.38 12.71 10.44
CA ALA A 16 -27.86 11.62 9.59
C ALA A 16 -29.36 11.70 9.18
N ARG A 17 -30.05 12.84 9.38
CA ARG A 17 -31.47 13.02 8.98
C ARG A 17 -31.77 14.23 8.10
N ARG A 18 -30.76 14.90 7.51
CA ARG A 18 -31.05 16.07 6.66
C ARG A 18 -30.21 16.27 5.40
N VAL A 19 -29.53 15.23 4.90
CA VAL A 19 -28.89 15.25 3.56
C VAL A 19 -29.16 13.95 2.78
N VAL A 20 -30.40 13.46 2.84
CA VAL A 20 -30.95 12.47 1.87
C VAL A 20 -32.22 13.05 1.21
N ALA A 21 -32.23 14.36 0.92
CA ALA A 21 -33.41 15.03 0.36
C ALA A 21 -33.13 15.95 -0.83
N THR A 22 -31.96 15.87 -1.47
CA THR A 22 -31.63 16.76 -2.60
C THR A 22 -30.98 16.07 -3.80
N VAL A 23 -31.08 14.74 -3.91
CA VAL A 23 -30.83 13.98 -5.15
C VAL A 23 -32.01 13.03 -5.39
N ALA A 24 -33.23 13.58 -5.35
CA ALA A 24 -34.45 12.81 -5.60
C ALA A 24 -35.56 13.62 -6.32
N ASP A 25 -35.24 14.78 -6.90
CA ASP A 25 -36.26 15.64 -7.53
C ASP A 25 -35.95 16.08 -8.98
N ASP A 26 -35.00 15.43 -9.66
CA ASP A 26 -34.78 15.70 -11.09
C ASP A 26 -34.55 14.44 -11.94
N MET A 27 -35.36 13.41 -11.71
CA MET A 27 -35.43 12.25 -12.61
C MET A 27 -36.86 11.92 -13.01
N SER A 28 -37.07 12.13 -14.32
CA SER A 28 -38.23 11.79 -15.13
C SER A 28 -38.89 10.45 -14.75
N THR A 29 -40.22 10.48 -14.71
CA THR A 29 -41.18 9.47 -14.29
C THR A 29 -41.14 8.13 -15.05
N MET A 30 -40.17 7.89 -15.95
CA MET A 30 -40.09 6.67 -16.78
C MET A 30 -39.08 5.60 -16.34
N GLN A 31 -38.23 5.81 -15.33
CA GLN A 31 -37.22 4.82 -14.90
C GLN A 31 -37.52 4.09 -13.57
N ARG A 32 -38.80 3.97 -13.20
CA ARG A 32 -39.27 3.28 -11.96
C ARG A 32 -39.30 1.74 -12.02
N VAL A 33 -38.50 1.11 -12.87
CA VAL A 33 -38.36 -0.36 -12.92
C VAL A 33 -36.88 -0.71 -12.91
N GLY A 34 -36.25 -0.80 -11.74
CA GLY A 34 -34.83 -1.18 -11.69
C GLY A 34 -34.07 -1.06 -10.38
N ALA A 35 -34.73 -0.88 -9.23
CA ALA A 35 -34.03 -0.85 -7.93
C ALA A 35 -34.84 -1.63 -6.89
N GLY A 36 -34.68 -2.95 -6.90
CA GLY A 36 -35.29 -3.87 -5.95
C GLY A 36 -34.24 -4.44 -5.00
N ILE A 37 -34.37 -4.07 -3.72
CA ILE A 37 -34.14 -4.88 -2.51
C ILE A 37 -32.68 -5.32 -2.21
N VAL A 38 -32.06 -4.66 -1.22
CA VAL A 38 -31.22 -5.33 -0.21
C VAL A 38 -31.68 -4.88 1.18
N ALA A 39 -32.60 -5.64 1.74
CA ALA A 39 -32.95 -5.60 3.15
C ALA A 39 -33.42 -7.01 3.56
N ALA A 40 -32.57 -7.72 4.32
CA ALA A 40 -32.91 -8.73 5.34
C ALA A 40 -31.81 -9.79 5.44
N LEU A 41 -31.10 -9.82 6.57
CA LEU A 41 -30.84 -11.02 7.39
C LEU A 41 -30.03 -10.63 8.62
N VAL A 42 -30.71 -10.09 9.65
CA VAL A 42 -30.24 -10.21 11.03
C VAL A 42 -30.99 -11.39 11.62
N ALA A 43 -30.37 -12.56 11.58
CA ALA A 43 -30.86 -13.76 12.26
C ALA A 43 -30.37 -13.73 13.71
N ILE A 44 -31.32 -13.70 14.63
CA ILE A 44 -31.13 -13.74 16.08
C ILE A 44 -30.75 -15.19 16.46
N THR A 45 -29.55 -15.41 17.00
CA THR A 45 -29.21 -16.66 17.70
C THR A 45 -28.66 -16.36 19.09
N PRO A 46 -29.25 -16.90 20.17
CA PRO A 46 -28.74 -16.72 21.52
C PRO A 46 -27.68 -17.80 21.81
N PHE A 47 -26.44 -17.37 22.10
CA PHE A 47 -25.34 -18.16 22.67
C PHE A 47 -24.87 -19.41 21.88
N GLY A 48 -23.71 -19.35 21.23
CA GLY A 48 -23.00 -20.58 20.85
C GLY A 48 -22.08 -20.61 19.61
N ALA A 49 -21.61 -19.49 19.09
CA ALA A 49 -20.56 -19.49 18.06
C ALA A 49 -19.54 -18.40 18.34
N TRP A 50 -18.47 -18.75 19.04
CA TRP A 50 -17.20 -18.04 18.91
C TRP A 50 -16.57 -18.55 17.60
N SER A 51 -17.25 -18.27 16.48
CA SER A 51 -16.59 -18.23 15.20
C SER A 51 -15.66 -17.04 15.29
N GLU A 52 -14.37 -17.33 15.28
CA GLU A 52 -13.32 -16.40 14.87
C GLU A 52 -13.87 -15.60 13.69
N VAL A 53 -14.29 -14.37 13.98
CA VAL A 53 -14.61 -13.42 12.94
C VAL A 53 -13.25 -13.12 12.37
N GLU A 54 -12.82 -13.91 11.37
CA GLU A 54 -11.75 -13.49 10.48
C GLU A 54 -12.09 -12.06 10.11
N ALA A 55 -11.28 -11.12 10.57
CA ALA A 55 -11.48 -9.71 10.34
C ALA A 55 -11.71 -9.54 8.84
N HIS A 56 -12.94 -9.21 8.47
CA HIS A 56 -13.33 -9.15 7.08
C HIS A 56 -12.83 -7.81 6.56
N ALA A 57 -11.60 -7.79 6.06
CA ALA A 57 -11.02 -6.61 5.43
C ALA A 57 -11.98 -6.07 4.35
N ASP A 58 -12.26 -4.78 4.40
CA ASP A 58 -13.16 -4.12 3.47
C ASP A 58 -12.57 -4.11 2.05
N PRO A 59 -13.42 -4.09 1.00
CA PRO A 59 -12.94 -4.08 -0.37
C PRO A 59 -12.24 -2.75 -0.70
N LEU A 60 -11.00 -2.85 -1.19
CA LEU A 60 -10.24 -1.74 -1.74
C LEU A 60 -10.46 -1.63 -3.26
N ALA A 61 -10.86 -0.45 -3.72
CA ALA A 61 -11.00 -0.14 -5.14
C ALA A 61 -10.26 1.15 -5.51
N ALA A 62 -9.64 1.16 -6.69
CA ALA A 62 -9.00 2.37 -7.22
C ALA A 62 -10.03 3.50 -7.36
N GLY A 63 -9.60 4.72 -7.03
CA GLY A 63 -10.43 5.92 -7.05
C GLY A 63 -11.33 6.10 -5.83
N THR A 64 -11.41 5.12 -4.93
CA THR A 64 -12.20 5.22 -3.69
C THR A 64 -11.29 5.65 -2.54
N PRO A 65 -11.57 6.76 -1.85
CA PRO A 65 -10.82 7.13 -0.65
C PRO A 65 -11.15 6.18 0.50
N VAL A 66 -10.13 5.84 1.29
CA VAL A 66 -10.23 5.04 2.51
C VAL A 66 -9.50 5.73 3.65
N GLU A 67 -10.00 5.59 4.87
CA GLU A 67 -9.38 6.15 6.09
C GLU A 67 -8.44 5.12 6.71
N VAL A 68 -7.22 5.55 7.05
CA VAL A 68 -6.14 4.70 7.56
C VAL A 68 -5.32 5.48 8.59
N GLY A 69 -5.68 5.33 9.86
CA GLY A 69 -5.13 6.13 10.96
C GLY A 69 -5.27 7.64 10.71
N PRO A 70 -4.17 8.41 10.64
CA PRO A 70 -4.22 9.86 10.41
C PRO A 70 -4.33 10.22 8.92
N PHE A 71 -4.51 9.26 8.02
CA PHE A 71 -4.52 9.50 6.59
C PHE A 71 -5.86 9.16 5.94
N GLU A 72 -6.31 10.02 5.03
CA GLU A 72 -7.21 9.62 3.95
C GLU A 72 -6.36 9.25 2.73
N VAL A 73 -6.50 8.03 2.24
CA VAL A 73 -5.74 7.48 1.11
C VAL A 73 -6.68 7.14 -0.03
N LYS A 74 -6.41 7.65 -1.23
CA LYS A 74 -7.09 7.26 -2.46
C LYS A 74 -6.09 6.72 -3.46
N VAL A 75 -6.10 5.40 -3.67
CA VAL A 75 -5.28 4.76 -4.71
C VAL A 75 -5.79 5.19 -6.08
N VAL A 76 -4.98 5.93 -6.83
CA VAL A 76 -5.36 6.47 -8.15
C VAL A 76 -5.14 5.44 -9.23
N ARG A 77 -3.95 4.81 -9.25
CA ARG A 77 -3.56 3.81 -10.24
C ARG A 77 -2.33 3.04 -9.79
N VAL A 78 -2.06 1.92 -10.45
CA VAL A 78 -0.84 1.12 -10.31
C VAL A 78 -0.19 0.99 -11.67
N ALA A 79 1.13 1.17 -11.75
CA ALA A 79 1.88 1.05 -12.98
C ALA A 79 3.25 0.39 -12.74
N THR A 80 3.80 -0.22 -13.77
CA THR A 80 5.19 -0.65 -13.81
C THR A 80 5.99 0.30 -14.69
N VAL A 81 7.13 0.79 -14.21
CA VAL A 81 7.99 1.75 -14.92
C VAL A 81 9.44 1.30 -14.89
N ASP A 82 10.21 1.60 -15.92
CA ASP A 82 11.63 1.22 -15.98
C ASP A 82 12.50 2.09 -15.06
N GLU A 83 12.11 3.34 -14.85
CA GLU A 83 12.79 4.30 -13.98
C GLU A 83 11.79 5.32 -13.43
N PHE A 84 12.09 5.90 -12.26
CA PHE A 84 11.30 7.00 -11.73
C PHE A 84 12.17 7.94 -10.91
N ALA A 85 12.20 9.22 -11.30
CA ALA A 85 13.06 10.23 -10.70
C ALA A 85 14.54 9.82 -10.73
N TYR A 86 15.14 9.60 -9.57
CA TYR A 86 16.53 9.13 -9.43
C TYR A 86 16.64 7.62 -9.19
N LEU A 87 15.51 6.91 -9.14
CA LEU A 87 15.47 5.48 -8.89
C LEU A 87 15.57 4.72 -10.22
N VAL A 88 16.65 3.95 -10.33
CA VAL A 88 16.91 3.04 -11.45
C VAL A 88 17.03 1.63 -10.85
N PRO A 89 16.13 0.70 -11.19
CA PRO A 89 16.17 -0.68 -10.69
C PRO A 89 17.37 -1.44 -11.29
N LYS A 90 17.69 -2.61 -10.74
CA LYS A 90 18.76 -3.44 -11.30
C LYS A 90 18.42 -3.87 -12.74
N PRO A 91 19.41 -4.10 -13.62
CA PRO A 91 19.15 -4.56 -14.98
C PRO A 91 18.26 -5.80 -15.02
N GLY A 92 17.16 -5.71 -15.77
CA GLY A 92 16.15 -6.78 -15.88
C GLY A 92 15.03 -6.72 -14.84
N ASN A 93 15.06 -5.75 -13.92
CA ASN A 93 13.97 -5.41 -13.02
C ASN A 93 13.29 -4.12 -13.47
N HIS A 94 12.12 -3.85 -12.90
CA HIS A 94 11.35 -2.62 -13.10
C HIS A 94 10.84 -2.12 -11.75
N LEU A 95 10.37 -0.88 -11.68
CA LEU A 95 9.71 -0.34 -10.50
C LEU A 95 8.21 -0.62 -10.59
N LEU A 96 7.63 -1.20 -9.54
CA LEU A 96 6.20 -1.18 -9.31
C LEU A 96 5.84 0.09 -8.55
N GLY A 97 4.98 0.92 -9.14
CA GLY A 97 4.50 2.16 -8.55
C GLY A 97 3.00 2.12 -8.26
N VAL A 98 2.64 2.36 -7.00
CA VAL A 98 1.26 2.66 -6.60
C VAL A 98 1.16 4.17 -6.46
N VAL A 99 0.35 4.82 -7.30
CA VAL A 99 0.10 6.26 -7.21
C VAL A 99 -1.14 6.48 -6.36
N ALA A 100 -1.00 7.27 -5.30
CA ALA A 100 -2.09 7.59 -4.38
C ALA A 100 -2.19 9.09 -4.13
N GLU A 101 -3.40 9.57 -3.86
CA GLU A 101 -3.64 10.86 -3.22
C GLU A 101 -3.76 10.61 -1.71
N VAL A 102 -2.96 11.33 -0.93
CA VAL A 102 -2.86 11.14 0.52
C VAL A 102 -3.06 12.49 1.20
N THR A 103 -4.03 12.56 2.10
CA THR A 103 -4.31 13.73 2.93
C THR A 103 -4.10 13.34 4.39
N ASN A 104 -3.26 14.07 5.13
CA ASN A 104 -3.21 13.92 6.58
C ASN A 104 -4.44 14.60 7.20
N THR A 105 -5.34 13.82 7.80
CA THR A 105 -6.58 14.28 8.44
C THR A 105 -6.41 14.55 9.94
N GLY A 106 -5.26 14.21 10.52
CA GLY A 106 -4.91 14.50 11.89
C GLY A 106 -4.59 15.98 12.15
N GLU A 107 -4.35 16.31 13.42
CA GLU A 107 -4.06 17.69 13.84
C GLU A 107 -2.56 18.05 13.81
N VAL A 108 -1.69 17.05 13.69
CA VAL A 108 -0.22 17.21 13.71
C VAL A 108 0.40 16.68 12.42
N PRO A 109 1.57 17.19 12.01
CA PRO A 109 2.30 16.63 10.88
C PRO A 109 2.71 15.18 11.13
N GLU A 110 2.56 14.33 10.12
CA GLU A 110 2.85 12.90 10.20
C GLU A 110 4.02 12.50 9.28
N TYR A 111 4.81 11.53 9.70
CA TYR A 111 5.99 11.10 8.95
C TYR A 111 5.64 10.16 7.81
N ARG A 112 6.46 10.18 6.76
CA ARG A 112 6.34 9.22 5.65
C ARG A 112 6.44 7.76 6.07
N ALA A 113 7.17 7.47 7.14
CA ALA A 113 7.35 6.11 7.63
C ALA A 113 6.01 5.53 8.11
N THR A 114 5.18 6.36 8.74
CA THR A 114 3.82 6.01 9.17
C THR A 114 2.94 5.61 7.98
N LEU A 115 2.98 6.38 6.88
CA LEU A 115 2.27 6.01 5.65
C LEU A 115 2.81 4.71 5.03
N GLY A 116 4.14 4.53 5.03
CA GLY A 116 4.77 3.32 4.49
C GLY A 116 4.44 2.04 5.26
N GLN A 117 4.06 2.17 6.54
CA GLN A 117 3.56 1.08 7.37
C GLN A 117 2.12 0.69 7.03
N ALA A 118 1.29 1.67 6.66
CA ALA A 118 -0.10 1.45 6.26
C ALA A 118 -0.27 0.75 4.91
N ILE A 119 0.71 0.90 4.00
CA ILE A 119 0.63 0.32 2.64
C ILE A 119 1.88 -0.53 2.41
N PRO A 120 1.86 -1.81 2.82
CA PRO A 120 3.00 -2.71 2.66
C PRO A 120 3.25 -3.03 1.17
N ALA A 121 4.40 -3.66 0.91
CA ALA A 121 4.69 -4.20 -0.40
C ALA A 121 3.64 -5.26 -0.80
N PRO A 122 3.07 -5.17 -2.01
CA PRO A 122 2.11 -6.17 -2.47
C PRO A 122 2.77 -7.55 -2.55
N GLN A 123 2.08 -8.56 -2.02
CA GLN A 123 2.58 -9.94 -1.99
C GLN A 123 2.38 -10.63 -3.35
N ASN A 124 3.16 -11.68 -3.61
CA ASN A 124 3.02 -12.52 -4.81
C ASN A 124 3.17 -11.79 -6.16
N VAL A 125 3.84 -10.63 -6.17
CA VAL A 125 4.13 -9.88 -7.40
C VAL A 125 5.62 -9.81 -7.74
N ALA A 126 6.43 -10.72 -7.19
CA ALA A 126 7.87 -10.74 -7.42
C ALA A 126 8.58 -9.42 -7.04
N ILE A 127 8.14 -8.78 -5.96
CA ILE A 127 8.92 -7.70 -5.33
C ILE A 127 10.27 -8.29 -4.92
N VAL A 128 11.34 -7.58 -5.24
CA VAL A 128 12.70 -7.97 -4.87
C VAL A 128 12.82 -7.78 -3.35
N PRO A 129 13.03 -8.85 -2.56
CA PRO A 129 13.19 -8.71 -1.12
C PRO A 129 14.39 -7.83 -0.81
N LYS A 130 14.34 -7.15 0.33
CA LYS A 130 15.56 -6.52 0.86
C LYS A 130 16.49 -7.68 1.21
N ALA A 131 17.60 -7.82 0.50
CA ALA A 131 18.61 -8.80 0.89
C ALA A 131 18.93 -8.54 2.36
N ALA A 132 18.72 -9.55 3.22
CA ALA A 132 19.19 -9.50 4.59
C ALA A 132 20.69 -9.19 4.49
N LEU A 133 21.10 -8.03 5.01
CA LEU A 133 22.48 -7.54 4.92
C LEU A 133 23.48 -8.46 5.63
N ASP A 134 23.04 -9.60 6.18
CA ASP A 134 23.83 -10.56 6.93
C ASP A 134 24.47 -11.69 6.07
N GLU A 135 24.04 -11.91 4.82
CA GLU A 135 24.71 -12.93 3.97
C GLU A 135 25.98 -12.45 3.26
N LEU A 136 26.35 -11.18 3.43
CA LEU A 136 27.52 -10.55 2.77
C LEU A 136 28.61 -10.14 3.76
N GLY A 137 28.86 -11.00 4.76
CA GLY A 137 29.92 -10.77 5.76
C GLY A 137 30.72 -11.99 6.22
N ALA A 138 30.37 -13.21 5.80
CA ALA A 138 31.11 -14.42 6.17
C ALA A 138 31.95 -14.96 4.99
N ASP A 139 32.72 -14.07 4.34
CA ASP A 139 34.01 -14.48 3.77
C ASP A 139 34.96 -14.75 4.95
N THR A 140 34.73 -15.86 5.67
CA THR A 140 35.78 -16.46 6.50
C THR A 140 36.89 -16.91 5.55
N ALA A 141 37.95 -16.11 5.53
CA ALA A 141 39.19 -16.40 4.84
C ALA A 141 39.65 -17.85 5.12
N PRO A 142 40.21 -18.57 4.13
CA PRO A 142 40.93 -19.80 4.39
C PRO A 142 42.28 -19.45 5.01
N ASP A 143 42.33 -19.22 6.33
CA ASP A 143 43.60 -19.21 7.04
C ASP A 143 43.90 -20.62 7.55
N GLY A 144 45.06 -21.11 7.14
CA GLY A 144 45.51 -22.47 7.36
C GLY A 144 45.83 -22.72 8.82
N GLY A 145 45.31 -23.81 9.36
CA GLY A 145 45.70 -24.32 10.67
C GLY A 145 44.99 -25.63 10.96
N ALA A 146 45.59 -26.74 10.52
CA ALA A 146 45.13 -28.07 10.87
C ALA A 146 45.37 -28.34 12.36
N ASP A 147 44.29 -28.55 13.12
CA ASP A 147 44.33 -29.24 14.40
C ASP A 147 43.17 -30.27 14.46
N PRO A 148 43.43 -31.57 14.28
CA PRO A 148 42.39 -32.59 14.24
C PRO A 148 42.23 -33.26 15.61
N SER A 149 41.47 -32.65 16.53
CA SER A 149 40.94 -33.34 17.73
C SER A 149 39.85 -32.53 18.43
N ALA A 150 38.59 -32.65 17.99
CA ALA A 150 37.40 -32.59 18.85
C ALA A 150 36.09 -32.79 18.03
N ASP A 151 35.40 -33.89 18.35
CA ASP A 151 33.96 -34.18 18.28
C ASP A 151 33.04 -33.55 17.20
N PRO A 152 32.44 -34.37 16.31
CA PRO A 152 31.27 -33.98 15.53
C PRO A 152 30.01 -34.42 16.28
N ALA A 153 29.48 -33.55 17.15
CA ALA A 153 28.17 -33.77 17.74
C ALA A 153 27.34 -32.47 17.65
N ALA A 154 26.27 -32.56 16.87
CA ALA A 154 25.08 -31.70 16.86
C ALA A 154 25.36 -30.19 16.64
N SER A 155 24.95 -29.60 15.52
CA SER A 155 23.53 -29.42 15.26
C SER A 155 23.28 -29.24 13.76
N ALA A 156 22.63 -30.24 13.17
CA ALA A 156 21.81 -30.01 12.00
C ALA A 156 20.49 -29.36 12.45
N ASP A 157 19.93 -28.55 11.57
CA ASP A 157 18.56 -28.01 11.65
C ASP A 157 18.40 -26.89 12.68
N LEU A 158 18.12 -25.64 12.29
CA LEU A 158 16.86 -25.26 11.66
C LEU A 158 17.09 -24.31 10.49
N GLY A 159 16.97 -24.84 9.28
CA GLY A 159 16.69 -24.03 8.10
C GLY A 159 15.24 -23.54 8.17
N ALA A 160 14.95 -22.60 9.07
CA ALA A 160 13.81 -21.73 8.86
C ALA A 160 14.15 -20.97 7.59
N SER A 161 13.44 -21.25 6.50
CA SER A 161 13.39 -20.33 5.38
C SER A 161 12.86 -19.04 5.97
N GLU A 162 13.74 -18.12 6.36
CA GLU A 162 13.38 -16.76 6.71
C GLU A 162 12.68 -16.23 5.47
N GLU A 163 11.34 -16.19 5.54
CA GLU A 163 10.52 -15.70 4.46
C GLU A 163 10.99 -14.27 4.21
N ALA A 164 11.64 -14.07 3.06
CA ALA A 164 12.43 -12.88 2.82
C ALA A 164 11.53 -11.64 2.96
N GLU A 165 11.81 -10.82 3.98
CA GLU A 165 10.98 -9.67 4.31
C GLU A 165 10.90 -8.71 3.12
N LEU A 166 9.68 -8.31 2.77
CA LEU A 166 9.46 -7.39 1.66
C LEU A 166 9.94 -5.98 2.06
N PRO A 167 10.59 -5.25 1.15
CA PRO A 167 11.09 -3.92 1.47
C PRO A 167 9.94 -2.93 1.70
N PRO A 168 10.12 -1.93 2.57
CA PRO A 168 9.18 -0.82 2.69
C PRO A 168 9.15 0.00 1.39
N ALA A 169 8.04 0.67 1.14
CA ALA A 169 7.90 1.53 -0.03
C ALA A 169 8.88 2.70 -0.02
N THR A 170 9.49 3.00 -1.16
CA THR A 170 10.10 4.31 -1.38
C THR A 170 9.01 5.29 -1.78
N ILE A 171 8.73 6.28 -0.92
CA ILE A 171 7.64 7.25 -1.13
C ILE A 171 8.20 8.55 -1.68
N LEU A 172 7.78 8.90 -2.90
CA LEU A 172 8.15 10.13 -3.60
C LEU A 172 6.90 10.91 -4.02
N SER A 173 7.04 12.21 -4.21
CA SER A 173 6.05 13.03 -4.90
C SER A 173 5.89 12.53 -6.33
N ALA A 174 4.66 12.17 -6.72
CA ALA A 174 4.37 11.71 -8.08
C ALA A 174 4.55 12.82 -9.13
N LYS A 175 4.58 14.09 -8.71
CA LYS A 175 4.66 15.25 -9.60
C LYS A 175 6.09 15.52 -10.06
N ASP A 176 7.05 15.43 -9.16
CA ASP A 176 8.43 15.89 -9.39
C ASP A 176 9.50 14.92 -8.87
N GLY A 177 9.11 13.76 -8.33
CA GLY A 177 10.04 12.76 -7.84
C GLY A 177 10.79 13.13 -6.57
N THR A 178 10.41 14.23 -5.91
CA THR A 178 11.05 14.67 -4.67
C THR A 178 10.62 13.83 -3.49
N THR A 179 11.50 13.70 -2.49
CA THR A 179 11.17 13.00 -1.25
C THR A 179 10.22 13.85 -0.41
N ILE A 180 9.13 13.22 0.04
CA ILE A 180 8.22 13.79 1.05
C ILE A 180 8.61 13.20 2.40
N SER A 181 9.11 14.03 3.31
CA SER A 181 9.48 13.57 4.66
C SER A 181 8.29 13.58 5.63
N VAL A 182 7.39 14.55 5.46
CA VAL A 182 6.30 14.85 6.38
C VAL A 182 5.05 15.23 5.57
N PHE A 183 3.89 14.77 6.02
CA PHE A 183 2.57 15.13 5.53
C PHE A 183 1.92 16.12 6.50
N ASN A 184 1.65 17.34 6.03
CA ASN A 184 1.03 18.37 6.86
C ASN A 184 -0.50 18.18 6.92
N PRO A 185 -1.15 18.49 8.05
CA PRO A 185 -2.60 18.46 8.19
C PRO A 185 -3.34 19.21 7.08
N GLY A 186 -4.36 18.57 6.53
CA GLY A 186 -5.26 19.16 5.52
C GLY A 186 -4.66 19.36 4.14
N VAL A 187 -3.41 18.95 3.89
CA VAL A 187 -2.77 19.05 2.58
C VAL A 187 -2.82 17.71 1.87
N THR A 188 -3.44 17.67 0.70
CA THR A 188 -3.43 16.49 -0.17
C THR A 188 -2.16 16.45 -1.02
N HIS A 189 -1.40 15.38 -0.88
CA HIS A 189 -0.21 15.08 -1.67
C HIS A 189 -0.51 13.95 -2.65
N ARG A 190 -0.05 14.08 -3.91
CA ARG A 190 -0.02 12.94 -4.83
C ARG A 190 1.33 12.27 -4.74
N VAL A 191 1.35 11.04 -4.26
CA VAL A 191 2.57 10.27 -3.98
C VAL A 191 2.65 9.02 -4.86
N ALA A 192 3.87 8.58 -5.12
CA ALA A 192 4.19 7.28 -5.69
C ALA A 192 4.87 6.44 -4.60
N LEU A 193 4.26 5.31 -4.25
CA LEU A 193 4.86 4.27 -3.44
C LEU A 193 5.55 3.28 -4.38
N LEU A 194 6.87 3.14 -4.25
CA LEU A 194 7.70 2.44 -5.22
C LEU A 194 8.41 1.24 -4.59
N TRP A 195 8.38 0.12 -5.30
CA TRP A 195 9.12 -1.09 -4.97
C TRP A 195 9.84 -1.61 -6.21
N GLU A 196 11.02 -2.21 -6.02
CA GLU A 196 11.69 -2.92 -7.11
C GLU A 196 11.00 -4.27 -7.34
N GLN A 197 10.61 -4.54 -8.58
CA GLN A 197 9.90 -5.73 -9.01
C GLN A 197 10.73 -6.49 -10.04
N GLY A 198 10.83 -7.80 -9.88
CA GLY A 198 11.55 -8.65 -10.83
C GLY A 198 10.85 -8.69 -12.19
N GLY A 199 11.61 -8.56 -13.27
CA GLY A 199 11.09 -8.49 -14.65
C GLY A 199 10.39 -9.74 -15.18
N LYS A 200 10.30 -10.81 -14.38
CA LYS A 200 9.57 -12.04 -14.74
C LYS A 200 8.07 -11.95 -14.44
N TRP A 201 7.63 -10.97 -13.64
CA TRP A 201 6.21 -10.82 -13.34
C TRP A 201 5.42 -10.29 -14.53
N SER A 202 4.27 -10.92 -14.83
CA SER A 202 3.44 -10.61 -16.00
C SER A 202 1.94 -10.53 -15.68
N GLY A 203 1.61 -10.33 -14.40
CA GLY A 203 0.22 -10.17 -13.97
C GLY A 203 -0.40 -8.89 -14.52
N ARG A 204 -1.73 -8.87 -14.60
CA ARG A 204 -2.51 -7.67 -15.00
C ARG A 204 -3.13 -6.95 -13.81
N THR A 205 -3.06 -7.54 -12.64
CA THR A 205 -3.60 -7.03 -11.39
C THR A 205 -2.65 -7.37 -10.26
N ILE A 206 -2.44 -6.45 -9.32
CA ILE A 206 -1.75 -6.76 -8.06
C ILE A 206 -2.78 -6.89 -6.92
N PRO A 207 -2.58 -7.81 -5.96
CA PRO A 207 -3.21 -7.68 -4.67
C PRO A 207 -2.61 -6.46 -3.97
N LEU A 208 -3.45 -5.59 -3.42
CA LEU A 208 -3.03 -4.45 -2.62
C LEU A 208 -3.77 -4.52 -1.28
N GLU A 209 -3.01 -4.39 -0.21
CA GLU A 209 -3.50 -4.38 1.16
C GLU A 209 -3.21 -3.01 1.78
N VAL A 210 -4.12 -2.58 2.63
CA VAL A 210 -4.00 -1.36 3.43
C VAL A 210 -4.25 -1.75 4.88
N ILE A 211 -3.23 -1.58 5.69
CA ILE A 211 -3.21 -1.94 7.11
C ILE A 211 -3.73 -0.76 7.92
N GLU A 212 -4.66 -1.02 8.83
CA GLU A 212 -5.12 -0.02 9.79
C GLU A 212 -3.97 0.43 10.69
N LEU A 213 -3.95 1.72 11.00
CA LEU A 213 -3.05 2.27 12.00
C LEU A 213 -3.83 2.61 13.26
N GLU A 214 -3.43 2.03 14.38
CA GLU A 214 -4.01 2.30 15.69
C GLU A 214 -3.15 3.32 16.44
N TRP A 215 -3.80 4.30 17.10
CA TRP A 215 -3.12 5.28 17.93
C TRP A 215 -2.85 4.72 19.32
N ILE A 216 -1.58 4.67 19.69
CA ILE A 216 -1.15 4.27 21.03
C ILE A 216 -0.87 5.52 21.87
N GLU A 217 -1.81 5.85 22.75
CA GLU A 217 -1.70 6.99 23.67
C GLU A 217 -0.53 6.81 24.65
N GLU A 218 -0.47 5.64 25.30
CA GLU A 218 0.53 5.29 26.30
C GLU A 218 1.00 3.87 26.04
N SER A 219 2.31 3.70 25.87
CA SER A 219 2.88 2.37 25.70
C SER A 219 3.26 1.77 27.04
N VAL A 220 2.82 0.53 27.26
CA VAL A 220 3.19 -0.23 28.46
C VAL A 220 4.59 -0.84 28.37
N VAL A 221 5.20 -0.83 27.17
CA VAL A 221 6.50 -1.47 26.89
C VAL A 221 7.56 -0.44 26.48
N SER A 222 7.18 0.59 25.72
CA SER A 222 8.05 1.72 25.36
C SER A 222 7.75 2.94 26.24
N LEU A 223 8.76 3.76 26.49
CA LEU A 223 8.55 5.10 27.09
C LEU A 223 8.05 6.13 26.07
N ASP A 224 7.94 5.72 24.81
CA ASP A 224 7.37 6.53 23.74
C ASP A 224 5.85 6.47 23.84
N ASN A 225 5.24 7.65 23.89
CA ASN A 225 3.80 7.87 23.95
C ASN A 225 3.35 8.60 22.69
N GLY A 226 2.12 8.35 22.25
CA GLY A 226 1.50 9.03 21.11
C GLY A 226 2.15 8.67 19.78
N TYR A 227 2.01 7.42 19.36
CA TYR A 227 2.47 6.95 18.05
C TYR A 227 1.47 6.00 17.42
N TRP A 228 1.56 5.88 16.09
CA TRP A 228 0.75 4.96 15.30
C TRP A 228 1.44 3.60 15.17
N LEU A 229 0.68 2.52 15.31
CA LEU A 229 1.15 1.17 15.02
C LEU A 229 0.28 0.50 13.96
N PRO A 230 0.88 -0.31 13.06
CA PRO A 230 0.13 -1.25 12.24
C PRO A 230 -0.68 -2.20 13.14
N ASN A 231 -1.96 -2.35 12.83
CA ASN A 231 -2.83 -3.34 13.44
C ASN A 231 -3.15 -4.44 12.43
N GLU A 232 -4.40 -4.52 11.94
CA GLU A 232 -4.86 -5.53 10.99
C GLU A 232 -5.06 -4.99 9.58
N VAL A 233 -5.24 -5.87 8.60
CA VAL A 233 -5.59 -5.46 7.24
C VAL A 233 -7.01 -4.90 7.25
N ALA A 234 -7.15 -3.58 7.12
CA ALA A 234 -8.45 -2.92 7.04
C ALA A 234 -9.05 -3.04 5.64
N TYR A 235 -8.24 -2.93 4.59
CA TYR A 235 -8.72 -3.01 3.21
C TYR A 235 -7.87 -3.92 2.35
N HIS A 236 -8.53 -4.66 1.44
CA HIS A 236 -7.86 -5.50 0.46
C HIS A 236 -8.51 -5.39 -0.92
N GLY A 237 -7.71 -5.43 -1.98
CA GLY A 237 -8.26 -5.33 -3.33
C GLY A 237 -7.32 -5.82 -4.42
N ARG A 238 -7.88 -6.09 -5.60
CA ARG A 238 -7.09 -6.40 -6.80
C ARG A 238 -7.11 -5.21 -7.73
N ILE A 239 -5.99 -4.50 -7.81
CA ILE A 239 -5.90 -3.26 -8.59
C ILE A 239 -5.28 -3.57 -9.96
N PRO A 240 -5.89 -3.16 -11.07
CA PRO A 240 -5.31 -3.35 -12.39
C PRO A 240 -3.99 -2.59 -12.50
N VAL A 241 -3.01 -3.22 -13.15
CA VAL A 241 -1.73 -2.58 -13.46
C VAL A 241 -1.82 -2.00 -14.86
N ASP A 242 -1.64 -0.70 -14.94
CA ASP A 242 -1.42 -0.02 -16.19
C ASP A 242 -0.06 -0.47 -16.72
N ALA A 243 -0.09 -1.24 -17.80
CA ALA A 243 1.12 -1.52 -18.56
C ALA A 243 1.54 -0.21 -19.23
N GLU A 244 2.49 0.53 -18.66
CA GLU A 244 3.24 1.50 -19.45
C GLU A 244 4.04 0.71 -20.48
N ARG A 245 3.50 0.62 -21.70
CA ARG A 245 4.31 0.37 -22.87
C ARG A 245 4.04 1.46 -23.91
N PRO A 246 4.84 2.53 -23.89
CA PRO A 246 5.22 3.19 -25.12
C PRO A 246 6.71 3.58 -25.12
N GLY A 247 7.59 2.57 -25.23
CA GLY A 247 9.02 2.73 -25.51
C GLY A 247 9.49 2.08 -26.82
N ALA A 248 8.58 1.57 -27.65
CA ALA A 248 8.88 1.01 -28.97
C ALA A 248 8.06 1.72 -30.05
N GLY A 249 8.41 2.98 -30.29
CA GLY A 249 7.86 3.82 -31.35
C GLY A 249 8.95 4.46 -32.22
N SER A 250 10.14 3.87 -32.29
CA SER A 250 11.14 4.17 -33.32
C SER A 250 10.78 3.42 -34.61
N ASN A 251 9.85 3.97 -35.39
CA ASN A 251 9.81 3.85 -36.87
C ASN A 251 8.55 4.52 -37.46
N GLN A 252 8.66 5.80 -37.79
CA GLN A 252 8.13 6.28 -39.06
C GLN A 252 9.26 7.01 -39.77
N SER A 253 10.08 6.22 -40.47
CA SER A 253 10.81 6.67 -41.64
C SER A 253 9.78 7.25 -42.63
N GLY A 254 9.67 8.57 -42.68
CA GLY A 254 9.01 9.24 -43.79
C GLY A 254 9.76 8.85 -45.08
N PRO A 255 9.04 8.51 -46.16
CA PRO A 255 9.68 8.15 -47.41
C PRO A 255 10.46 9.33 -47.96
N SER A 256 11.74 9.09 -48.26
CA SER A 256 12.53 9.92 -49.16
C SER A 256 11.76 10.13 -50.46
N ALA A 257 11.23 11.33 -50.66
CA ALA A 257 10.80 11.80 -51.97
C ALA A 257 12.06 12.26 -52.71
N GLU A 258 12.72 11.30 -53.34
CA GLU A 258 13.69 11.50 -54.41
C GLU A 258 12.98 11.32 -55.76
N ALA A 259 13.42 12.06 -56.77
CA ALA A 259 12.95 12.16 -58.17
C ALA A 259 11.78 13.12 -58.41
N GLY A 260 11.84 14.06 -59.36
CA GLY A 260 12.86 14.33 -60.36
C GLY A 260 12.41 15.53 -61.22
N GLN A 261 13.37 16.33 -61.65
CA GLN A 261 13.20 17.36 -62.67
C GLN A 261 12.99 16.73 -64.05
N PRO A 262 12.24 17.40 -64.92
CA PRO A 262 12.68 17.63 -66.29
C PRO A 262 13.16 19.06 -66.51
#